data_AF-A0A7S1VWQ1-F1
#
_entry.id   AF-A0A7S1VWQ1-F1
#
_cell.length_a   1.000
_cell.length_b   1.000
_cell.length_c   1.000
_cell.angle_alpha   90.00
_cell.angle_beta   90.00
_cell.angle_gamma   90.00
#
_symmetry.space_group_name_H-M   'P 1'
#
loop_
_entity.id
_entity.type
_entity.pdbx_description
1 polymer ?
#
loop_
_entity_poly.entity_id
_entity_poly.type
_entity_poly.pdbx_seq_one_letter_code
_entity_poly.pdbx_strand_id
1 'polypeptide(L)'
;VAADDASAHKLTTSLAQQLWWILSQLNPESDVLDVEEFLRDHPNGYETQLALAQCGALKSYLDGKGKEYFSPIGKSEPPSPSLSNVKFVGCMPVNFSRHNIEGVQRSPENGYFLSEKTDGVRHFMIFTGKTVILVDRAMRGKQPIPRGDSKEDPFGFLMHLIQPGTVLDGEVVMHRKLRRPIFIVFDVLALNTTTPVLQLP
;
A
#
# COMPACT_ATOMS: atom_id res chain seq x y z
N VAL A 1 51.40 -15.74 -21.89
CA VAL A 1 50.64 -16.34 -20.78
C VAL A 1 50.70 -15.46 -19.53
N ALA A 2 51.85 -15.26 -18.87
CA ALA A 2 51.92 -14.43 -17.66
C ALA A 2 51.55 -12.94 -17.82
N ALA A 3 51.74 -12.35 -19.00
CA ALA A 3 51.40 -10.95 -19.28
C ALA A 3 49.88 -10.72 -19.46
N ASP A 4 49.15 -11.73 -19.97
CA ASP A 4 47.70 -11.66 -20.13
C ASP A 4 46.98 -11.77 -18.78
N ASP A 5 47.48 -12.62 -17.88
CA ASP A 5 46.92 -12.76 -16.53
C ASP A 5 47.03 -11.47 -15.72
N ALA A 6 48.15 -10.75 -15.83
CA ALA A 6 48.33 -9.47 -15.13
C ALA A 6 47.39 -8.39 -15.68
N SER A 7 47.14 -8.38 -16.99
CA SER A 7 46.20 -7.46 -17.64
C SER A 7 44.75 -7.77 -17.24
N ALA A 8 44.37 -9.06 -17.27
CA ALA A 8 43.06 -9.52 -16.84
C ALA A 8 42.79 -9.15 -15.38
N HIS A 9 43.75 -9.40 -14.48
CA HIS A 9 43.61 -9.09 -13.06
C HIS A 9 43.41 -7.59 -12.81
N LYS A 10 44.14 -6.74 -13.54
CA LYS A 10 44.00 -5.28 -13.45
C LYS A 10 42.63 -4.81 -13.94
N LEU A 11 42.13 -5.41 -15.02
CA LEU A 11 40.80 -5.11 -15.56
C LEU A 11 39.70 -5.54 -14.57
N THR A 12 39.81 -6.73 -14.00
CA THR A 12 38.86 -7.25 -13.00
C THR A 12 38.84 -6.37 -11.75
N THR A 13 39.99 -5.93 -11.24
CA THR A 13 40.06 -5.01 -10.09
C THR A 13 39.41 -3.66 -10.41
N SER A 14 39.64 -3.11 -11.60
CA SER A 14 39.01 -1.85 -12.02
C SER A 14 37.49 -1.97 -12.14
N LEU A 15 37.00 -3.07 -12.75
CA LEU A 15 35.56 -3.32 -12.88
C LEU A 15 34.91 -3.58 -11.52
N ALA A 16 35.58 -4.29 -10.62
CA ALA A 16 35.10 -4.50 -9.25
C ALA A 16 34.98 -3.19 -8.47
N GLN A 17 35.95 -2.27 -8.63
CA GLN A 17 35.90 -0.94 -8.01
C GLN A 17 34.76 -0.09 -8.59
N GLN A 18 34.55 -0.12 -9.90
CA GLN A 18 33.42 0.58 -10.54
C GLN A 18 32.06 0.01 -10.09
N LEU A 19 31.93 -1.32 -10.05
CA LEU A 19 30.74 -1.98 -9.55
C LEU A 19 30.49 -1.64 -8.07
N TRP A 20 31.52 -1.67 -7.23
CA TRP A 20 31.42 -1.28 -5.83
C TRP A 20 30.99 0.17 -5.69
N TRP A 21 31.55 1.09 -6.48
CA TRP A 21 31.15 2.49 -6.48
C TRP A 21 29.67 2.64 -6.88
N ILE A 22 29.24 2.00 -7.97
CA ILE A 22 27.83 2.01 -8.40
C ILE A 22 26.92 1.45 -7.30
N LEU A 23 27.27 0.32 -6.69
CA LEU A 23 26.51 -0.29 -5.60
C LEU A 23 26.48 0.57 -4.34
N SER A 24 27.58 1.28 -4.02
CA SER A 24 27.65 2.21 -2.89
C SER A 24 26.77 3.45 -3.10
N GLN A 25 26.60 3.89 -4.35
CA GLN A 25 25.67 4.97 -4.69
C GLN A 25 24.21 4.49 -4.72
N LEU A 26 23.96 3.24 -5.10
CA LEU A 26 22.62 2.64 -5.08
C LEU A 26 22.15 2.27 -3.67
N ASN A 27 23.09 1.98 -2.76
CA ASN A 27 22.80 1.60 -1.37
C ASN A 27 23.73 2.35 -0.41
N PRO A 28 23.45 3.64 -0.12
CA PRO A 28 24.14 4.33 0.95
C PRO A 28 23.63 3.74 2.26
N GLU A 29 24.42 2.81 2.82
CA GLU A 29 24.40 2.30 4.18
C GLU A 29 23.04 1.78 4.71
N SER A 30 22.97 0.45 4.68
CA SER A 30 22.01 -0.49 5.25
C SER A 30 21.48 -0.13 6.64
N ASP A 31 20.41 0.65 6.65
CA ASP A 31 19.34 0.47 7.63
C ASP A 31 18.11 0.14 6.79
N VAL A 32 17.96 -1.16 6.45
CA VAL A 32 16.72 -1.66 5.85
C VAL A 32 15.69 -1.61 6.98
N LEU A 33 15.10 -0.43 7.17
CA LEU A 33 14.06 -0.24 8.16
C LEU A 33 12.83 -0.97 7.65
N ASP A 34 12.57 -2.14 8.22
CA ASP A 34 11.36 -2.88 7.95
C ASP A 34 10.17 -2.07 8.43
N VAL A 35 9.29 -1.70 7.49
CA VAL A 35 8.06 -0.96 7.78
C VAL A 35 7.21 -1.73 8.79
N GLU A 36 7.21 -3.06 8.74
CA GLU A 36 6.38 -3.88 9.62
C GLU A 36 6.76 -3.73 11.09
N GLU A 37 8.02 -3.42 11.42
CA GLU A 37 8.47 -3.17 12.80
C GLU A 37 7.85 -1.91 13.40
N PHE A 38 7.38 -0.98 12.56
CA PHE A 38 6.72 0.26 12.97
C PHE A 38 5.19 0.16 12.99
N LEU A 39 4.66 -1.02 12.67
CA LEU A 39 3.23 -1.32 12.66
C LEU A 39 2.91 -2.33 13.76
N ARG A 40 1.72 -2.21 14.35
CA ARG A 40 1.15 -3.19 15.26
C ARG A 40 -0.27 -3.53 14.84
N ASP A 41 -0.75 -4.67 15.31
CA ASP A 41 -2.16 -5.01 15.15
C ASP A 41 -3.04 -3.96 15.85
N HIS A 42 -4.17 -3.66 15.22
CA HIS A 42 -5.10 -2.66 15.73
C HIS A 42 -5.79 -3.19 17.01
N PRO A 43 -5.81 -2.43 18.13
CA PRO A 43 -6.30 -2.90 19.43
C PRO A 43 -7.82 -3.04 19.44
N ASN A 44 -8.52 -2.28 18.61
CA ASN A 44 -9.98 -2.34 18.51
C ASN A 44 -10.41 -3.37 17.44
N GLY A 45 -10.68 -4.60 17.88
CA GLY A 45 -11.10 -5.68 16.99
C GLY A 45 -12.44 -5.45 16.29
N TYR A 46 -13.37 -4.70 16.91
CA TYR A 46 -14.67 -4.40 16.29
C TYR A 46 -14.52 -3.46 15.10
N GLU A 47 -13.74 -2.39 15.25
CA GLU A 47 -13.46 -1.46 14.15
C GLU A 47 -12.64 -2.16 13.05
N THR A 48 -11.72 -3.05 13.42
CA THR A 48 -11.02 -3.91 12.43
C THR A 48 -12.00 -4.77 11.65
N GLN A 49 -12.96 -5.41 12.31
CA GLN A 49 -13.98 -6.20 11.63
C GLN A 49 -14.83 -5.35 10.69
N LEU A 50 -15.18 -4.11 11.08
CA LEU A 50 -15.88 -3.17 10.19
C LEU A 50 -15.04 -2.80 8.97
N ALA A 51 -13.75 -2.54 9.14
CA ALA A 51 -12.84 -2.23 8.03
C ALA A 51 -12.69 -3.42 7.07
N LEU A 52 -12.56 -4.66 7.59
CA LEU A 52 -12.52 -5.86 6.76
C LEU A 52 -13.84 -6.09 6.02
N ALA A 53 -14.98 -5.88 6.70
CA ALA A 53 -16.30 -5.97 6.09
C ALA A 53 -16.53 -4.89 5.02
N GLN A 54 -15.92 -3.71 5.17
CA GLN A 54 -15.93 -2.66 4.15
C GLN A 54 -15.19 -3.12 2.88
N CYS A 55 -14.07 -3.84 2.99
CA CYS A 55 -13.45 -4.51 1.84
C CYS A 55 -14.38 -5.55 1.20
N GLY A 56 -15.14 -6.29 2.00
CA GLY A 56 -16.17 -7.21 1.51
C GLY A 56 -17.28 -6.52 0.75
N ALA A 57 -17.75 -5.37 1.24
CA ALA A 57 -18.75 -4.56 0.55
C ALA A 57 -18.25 -4.05 -0.81
N LEU A 58 -17.00 -3.60 -0.88
CA LEU A 58 -16.35 -3.24 -2.15
C LEU A 58 -16.26 -4.44 -3.09
N LYS A 59 -15.91 -5.63 -2.58
CA LYS A 59 -15.90 -6.87 -3.35
C LYS A 59 -17.27 -7.16 -3.95
N SER A 60 -18.31 -7.13 -3.13
CA SER A 60 -19.68 -7.42 -3.57
C SER A 60 -20.18 -6.41 -4.61
N TYR A 61 -19.79 -5.14 -4.48
CA TYR A 61 -20.09 -4.12 -5.47
C TYR A 61 -19.40 -4.39 -6.81
N LEU A 62 -18.11 -4.78 -6.79
CA LEU A 62 -17.35 -5.15 -7.98
C LEU A 62 -17.93 -6.40 -8.67
N ASP A 63 -18.16 -7.47 -7.90
CA ASP A 63 -18.73 -8.73 -8.41
C ASP A 63 -20.16 -8.50 -8.93
N GLY A 64 -20.90 -7.56 -8.33
CA GLY A 64 -22.24 -7.14 -8.72
C GLY A 64 -22.30 -6.18 -9.92
N LYS A 65 -21.16 -5.85 -10.55
CA LYS A 65 -21.04 -4.89 -11.66
C LYS A 65 -21.62 -3.51 -11.34
N GLY A 66 -21.40 -3.04 -10.11
CA GLY A 66 -21.76 -1.69 -9.70
C GLY A 66 -23.24 -1.44 -9.41
N LYS A 67 -24.05 -2.49 -9.21
CA LYS A 67 -25.50 -2.34 -9.03
C LYS A 67 -25.89 -1.70 -7.70
N GLU A 68 -25.35 -2.20 -6.59
CA GLU A 68 -25.68 -1.71 -5.24
C GLU A 68 -24.45 -1.77 -4.34
N TYR A 69 -24.18 -0.67 -3.64
CA TYR A 69 -23.09 -0.55 -2.69
C TYR A 69 -23.64 -0.37 -1.29
N PHE A 70 -23.30 -1.31 -0.39
CA PHE A 70 -23.76 -1.28 0.99
C PHE A 70 -22.58 -1.32 1.95
N SER A 71 -22.16 -0.15 2.43
CA SER A 71 -21.15 -0.08 3.48
C SER A 71 -21.71 -0.58 4.83
N PRO A 72 -20.95 -1.38 5.60
CA PRO A 72 -21.27 -1.72 6.98
C PRO A 72 -20.95 -0.59 7.97
N ILE A 73 -20.17 0.42 7.57
CA ILE A 73 -19.74 1.52 8.45
C ILE A 73 -20.94 2.42 8.79
N GLY A 74 -21.07 2.77 10.08
CA GLY A 74 -22.16 3.60 10.59
C GLY A 74 -23.46 2.84 10.90
N LYS A 75 -23.50 1.52 10.69
CA LYS A 75 -24.64 0.68 11.07
C LYS A 75 -24.52 0.21 12.53
N SER A 76 -25.67 0.04 13.19
CA SER A 76 -25.75 -0.44 14.58
C SER A 76 -25.50 -1.95 14.69
N GLU A 77 -25.76 -2.70 13.63
CA GLU A 77 -25.60 -4.15 13.60
C GLU A 77 -24.15 -4.54 13.28
N PRO A 78 -23.63 -5.62 13.90
CA PRO A 78 -22.31 -6.12 13.56
C PRO A 78 -22.28 -6.60 12.10
N PRO A 79 -21.16 -6.40 11.39
CA PRO A 79 -21.06 -6.81 10.00
C PRO A 79 -21.15 -8.33 9.86
N SER A 80 -21.77 -8.78 8.76
CA SER A 80 -21.83 -10.21 8.44
C SER A 80 -20.42 -10.82 8.35
N PRO A 81 -20.19 -12.01 8.94
CA PRO A 81 -18.92 -12.72 8.82
C PRO A 81 -18.50 -12.98 7.37
N SER A 82 -19.46 -13.13 6.45
CA SER A 82 -19.20 -13.33 5.02
C SER A 82 -18.50 -12.14 4.36
N LEU A 83 -18.72 -10.93 4.86
CA LEU A 83 -18.07 -9.72 4.35
C LEU A 83 -16.65 -9.56 4.90
N SER A 84 -16.37 -10.11 6.10
CA SER A 84 -15.07 -9.98 6.73
C SER A 84 -14.06 -11.03 6.25
N ASN A 85 -14.54 -12.17 5.72
CA ASN A 85 -13.71 -13.26 5.22
C ASN A 85 -13.57 -13.26 3.69
N VAL A 86 -13.11 -12.13 3.15
CA VAL A 86 -12.88 -11.96 1.71
C VAL A 86 -11.40 -11.88 1.40
N LYS A 87 -11.00 -12.24 0.18
CA LYS A 87 -9.64 -11.96 -0.31
C LYS A 87 -9.46 -10.46 -0.54
N PHE A 88 -8.23 -9.99 -0.38
CA PHE A 88 -7.85 -8.61 -0.69
C PHE A 88 -8.29 -8.21 -2.10
N VAL A 89 -8.99 -7.08 -2.19
CA VAL A 89 -9.69 -6.63 -3.42
C VAL A 89 -8.89 -5.65 -4.27
N GLY A 90 -7.71 -5.23 -3.82
CA GLY A 90 -6.89 -4.27 -4.56
C GLY A 90 -6.30 -4.87 -5.83
N CYS A 91 -6.18 -4.06 -6.87
CA CYS A 91 -5.61 -4.46 -8.16
C CYS A 91 -4.16 -4.92 -8.01
N MET A 92 -3.82 -6.12 -8.49
CA MET A 92 -2.44 -6.62 -8.46
C MET A 92 -1.70 -6.21 -9.73
N PRO A 93 -0.50 -5.60 -9.64
CA PRO A 93 0.28 -5.26 -10.82
C PRO A 93 0.75 -6.54 -11.54
N VAL A 94 0.87 -6.44 -12.86
CA VAL A 94 1.43 -7.50 -13.71
C VAL A 94 2.83 -7.11 -14.18
N ASN A 95 3.67 -8.09 -14.47
CA ASN A 95 5.01 -7.84 -14.98
C ASN A 95 4.92 -7.15 -16.35
N PHE A 96 5.59 -6.00 -16.48
CA PHE A 96 5.68 -5.29 -17.74
C PHE A 96 6.63 -6.03 -18.70
N SER A 97 6.21 -6.21 -19.94
CA SER A 97 6.98 -6.93 -20.95
C SER A 97 6.83 -6.31 -22.34
N ARG A 98 7.63 -6.77 -23.30
CA ARG A 98 7.72 -6.15 -24.64
C ARG A 98 6.37 -6.03 -25.35
N HIS A 99 5.49 -7.01 -25.21
CA HIS A 99 4.18 -6.98 -25.87
C HIS A 99 3.24 -5.89 -25.30
N ASN A 100 3.50 -5.39 -24.09
CA ASN A 100 2.70 -4.32 -23.48
C ASN A 100 3.07 -2.94 -24.04
N ILE A 101 4.27 -2.77 -24.61
CA ILE A 101 4.77 -1.48 -25.13
C ILE A 101 3.83 -0.91 -26.19
N GLU A 102 3.39 -1.74 -27.14
CA GLU A 102 2.47 -1.30 -28.20
C GLU A 102 1.12 -0.83 -27.62
N GLY A 103 0.61 -1.51 -26.59
CA GLY A 103 -0.63 -1.14 -25.91
C GLY A 103 -0.51 0.19 -25.16
N VAL A 104 0.63 0.45 -24.52
CA VAL A 104 0.90 1.73 -23.85
C VAL A 104 1.00 2.86 -24.87
N GLN A 105 1.75 2.67 -25.96
CA GLN A 105 1.97 3.71 -26.98
C GLN A 105 0.72 4.05 -27.80
N ARG A 106 -0.16 3.07 -28.03
CA ARG A 106 -1.42 3.26 -28.77
C ARG A 106 -2.60 3.65 -27.87
N SER A 107 -2.36 3.85 -26.58
CA SER A 107 -3.41 4.24 -25.64
C SER A 107 -3.98 5.61 -26.03
N PRO A 108 -5.30 5.73 -26.23
CA PRO A 108 -5.92 7.03 -26.46
C PRO A 108 -5.74 7.92 -25.22
N GLU A 109 -5.51 9.22 -25.45
CA GLU A 109 -5.49 10.27 -24.42
C GLU A 109 -4.46 10.11 -23.28
N ASN A 110 -3.30 9.49 -23.52
CA ASN A 110 -2.28 9.25 -22.49
C ASN A 110 -2.85 8.48 -21.28
N GLY A 111 -3.61 7.42 -21.51
CA GLY A 111 -4.28 6.62 -20.48
C GLY A 111 -3.38 5.84 -19.50
N TYR A 112 -2.07 6.12 -19.46
CA TYR A 112 -1.13 5.50 -18.54
C TYR A 112 -0.41 6.56 -17.71
N PHE A 113 -0.42 6.37 -16.40
CA PHE A 113 0.38 7.14 -15.45
C PHE A 113 1.61 6.33 -15.05
N LEU A 114 2.74 7.01 -14.86
CA LEU A 114 3.98 6.39 -14.39
C LEU A 114 4.38 7.02 -13.05
N SER A 115 4.69 6.17 -12.09
CA SER A 115 5.25 6.54 -10.80
C SER A 115 6.38 5.59 -10.41
N GLU A 116 7.17 6.00 -9.43
CA GLU A 116 8.12 5.10 -8.77
C GLU A 116 7.36 3.96 -8.07
N LYS A 117 7.86 2.73 -8.22
CA LYS A 117 7.42 1.62 -7.38
C LYS A 117 8.15 1.71 -6.05
N THR A 118 7.43 2.09 -5.01
CA THR A 118 7.97 2.12 -3.65
C THR A 118 8.32 0.72 -3.15
N ASP A 119 9.26 0.68 -2.21
CA ASP A 119 9.65 -0.52 -1.46
C ASP A 119 9.07 -0.45 -0.04
N GLY A 120 7.76 -0.57 0.05
CA GLY A 120 7.01 -0.58 1.29
C GLY A 120 5.95 -1.67 1.33
N VAL A 121 5.03 -1.55 2.28
CA VAL A 121 3.98 -2.55 2.49
C VAL A 121 2.63 -1.95 2.10
N ARG A 122 2.00 -2.55 1.09
CA ARG A 122 0.70 -2.10 0.58
C ARG A 122 -0.39 -2.32 1.62
N HIS A 123 -1.17 -1.27 1.87
CA HIS A 123 -2.32 -1.31 2.76
C HIS A 123 -3.46 -0.49 2.17
N PHE A 124 -4.70 -0.90 2.46
CA PHE A 124 -5.82 0.03 2.39
C PHE A 124 -5.88 0.85 3.67
N MET A 125 -6.10 2.15 3.56
CA MET A 125 -6.44 3.00 4.68
C MET A 125 -7.95 3.22 4.70
N ILE A 126 -8.61 2.72 5.75
CA ILE A 126 -10.06 2.71 5.88
C ILE A 126 -10.49 3.55 7.07
N PHE A 127 -11.39 4.51 6.82
CA PHE A 127 -11.94 5.41 7.81
C PHE A 127 -13.24 4.84 8.36
N THR A 128 -13.25 4.34 9.60
CA THR A 128 -14.48 3.77 10.19
C THR A 128 -15.38 4.84 10.82
N GLY A 129 -14.86 6.06 10.98
CA GLY A 129 -15.51 7.15 11.69
C GLY A 129 -15.24 7.15 13.21
N LYS A 130 -14.68 6.08 13.77
CA LYS A 130 -14.13 6.04 15.14
C LYS A 130 -12.62 5.92 15.20
N THR A 131 -12.01 5.35 14.16
CA THR A 131 -10.57 5.24 14.01
C THR A 131 -10.22 5.04 12.53
N VAL A 132 -8.94 4.93 12.22
CA VAL A 132 -8.41 4.63 10.89
C VAL A 132 -7.61 3.35 10.95
N ILE A 133 -7.88 2.44 10.02
CA ILE A 133 -7.29 1.11 10.01
C ILE A 133 -6.53 0.89 8.71
N LEU A 134 -5.30 0.39 8.84
CA LEU A 134 -4.49 -0.08 7.72
C LEU A 134 -4.78 -1.56 7.49
N VAL A 135 -5.40 -1.93 6.38
CA VAL A 135 -5.69 -3.33 6.05
C VAL A 135 -4.62 -3.85 5.10
N ASP A 136 -3.88 -4.88 5.52
CA ASP A 136 -2.84 -5.50 4.69
C ASP A 136 -3.42 -6.51 3.68
N ARG A 137 -2.57 -7.05 2.81
CA ARG A 137 -2.97 -8.07 1.82
C ARG A 137 -3.45 -9.39 2.44
N ALA A 138 -3.06 -9.66 3.69
CA ALA A 138 -3.50 -10.82 4.46
C ALA A 138 -4.82 -10.55 5.21
N MET A 139 -5.47 -9.40 4.96
CA MET A 139 -6.71 -8.98 5.60
C MET A 139 -6.58 -8.85 7.12
N ARG A 140 -5.44 -8.33 7.58
CA ARG A 140 -5.21 -7.96 8.98
C ARG A 140 -5.25 -6.45 9.14
N GLY A 141 -5.92 -5.99 10.19
CA GLY A 141 -5.97 -4.58 10.57
C GLY A 141 -4.77 -4.18 11.40
N LYS A 142 -3.97 -3.26 10.89
CA LYS A 142 -2.79 -2.69 11.52
C LYS A 142 -2.98 -1.19 11.79
N GLN A 143 -2.12 -0.65 12.64
CA GLN A 143 -1.90 0.78 12.84
C GLN A 143 -0.41 1.06 13.11
N PRO A 144 0.06 2.30 12.92
CA PRO A 144 1.37 2.73 13.39
C PRO A 144 1.53 2.55 14.89
N ILE A 145 2.75 2.25 15.34
CA ILE A 145 3.09 2.32 16.75
C ILE A 145 3.11 3.80 17.18
N PRO A 146 2.34 4.21 18.21
CA PRO A 146 2.37 5.58 18.72
C PRO A 146 3.78 5.99 19.14
N ARG A 147 4.14 7.26 18.93
CA ARG A 147 5.43 7.79 19.40
C ARG A 147 5.36 8.09 20.90
N GLY A 148 6.24 7.46 21.69
CA GLY A 148 6.31 7.61 23.15
C GLY A 148 5.25 6.81 23.89
N ASP A 149 5.05 7.10 25.19
CA ASP A 149 4.06 6.41 26.05
C ASP A 149 2.61 6.87 25.82
N SER A 150 2.35 7.61 24.73
CA SER A 150 1.00 8.06 24.42
C SER A 150 0.11 6.90 24.01
N LYS A 151 -1.05 6.79 24.65
CA LYS A 151 -2.12 5.85 24.30
C LYS A 151 -3.08 6.40 23.24
N GLU A 152 -2.80 7.59 22.71
CA GLU A 152 -3.64 8.22 21.70
C GLU A 152 -3.58 7.48 20.37
N ASP A 153 -4.68 7.55 19.63
CA ASP A 153 -4.77 7.02 18.27
C ASP A 153 -3.81 7.82 17.36
N PRO A 154 -2.83 7.16 16.70
CA PRO A 154 -1.91 7.83 15.78
C PRO A 154 -2.61 8.60 14.66
N PHE A 155 -3.84 8.21 14.32
CA PHE A 155 -4.65 8.81 13.26
C PHE A 155 -5.76 9.72 13.78
N GLY A 156 -5.82 10.01 15.08
CA GLY A 156 -6.89 10.82 15.68
C GLY A 156 -7.09 12.18 14.99
N PHE A 157 -6.01 12.80 14.49
CA PHE A 157 -6.10 14.08 13.77
C PHE A 157 -6.73 13.97 12.37
N LEU A 158 -6.67 12.80 11.72
CA LEU A 158 -7.24 12.59 10.38
C LEU A 158 -8.76 12.39 10.42
N MET A 159 -9.28 11.99 11.57
CA MET A 159 -10.69 11.63 11.76
C MET A 159 -11.67 12.75 11.42
N HIS A 160 -11.27 14.00 11.63
CA HIS A 160 -12.11 15.17 11.36
C HIS A 160 -11.98 15.68 9.92
N LEU A 161 -11.00 15.18 9.16
CA LEU A 161 -10.67 15.65 7.82
C LEU A 161 -11.32 14.80 6.73
N ILE A 162 -11.58 13.51 7.00
CA ILE A 162 -12.00 12.53 6.01
C ILE A 162 -13.30 11.85 6.48
N GLN A 163 -14.22 11.64 5.54
CA GLN A 163 -15.53 11.06 5.86
C GLN A 163 -15.42 9.58 6.25
N PRO A 164 -16.29 9.08 7.14
CA PRO A 164 -16.41 7.64 7.37
C PRO A 164 -16.77 6.90 6.07
N GLY A 165 -16.23 5.70 5.90
CA GLY A 165 -16.41 4.87 4.72
C GLY A 165 -15.42 5.15 3.58
N THR A 166 -14.57 6.18 3.69
CA THR A 166 -13.49 6.39 2.74
C THR A 166 -12.52 5.21 2.76
N VAL A 167 -12.12 4.75 1.58
CA VAL A 167 -11.11 3.70 1.38
C VAL A 167 -10.05 4.21 0.40
N LEU A 168 -8.82 4.34 0.89
CA LEU A 168 -7.67 4.75 0.10
C LEU A 168 -6.75 3.55 -0.14
N ASP A 169 -6.27 3.37 -1.37
CA ASP A 169 -5.22 2.39 -1.69
C ASP A 169 -3.86 3.09 -1.75
N GLY A 170 -2.91 2.49 -1.07
CA GLY A 170 -1.62 3.11 -0.84
C GLY A 170 -0.59 2.15 -0.28
N GLU A 171 0.58 2.72 -0.01
CA GLU A 171 1.71 2.00 0.53
C GLU A 171 2.26 2.71 1.76
N VAL A 172 2.55 1.93 2.80
CA VAL A 172 3.28 2.43 3.97
C VAL A 172 4.76 2.26 3.67
N VAL A 173 5.50 3.37 3.71
CA VAL A 173 6.95 3.42 3.45
C VAL A 173 7.68 4.07 4.62
N MET A 174 8.94 3.69 4.84
CA MET A 174 9.79 4.36 5.84
C MET A 174 10.50 5.56 5.23
N HIS A 175 10.16 6.76 5.71
CA HIS A 175 10.87 7.96 5.29
C HIS A 175 12.26 8.02 5.94
N ARG A 176 13.32 7.80 5.16
CA ARG A 176 14.70 7.71 5.65
C ARG A 176 15.15 8.89 6.52
N LYS A 177 14.91 10.14 6.09
CA LYS A 177 15.33 11.34 6.88
C LYS A 177 14.52 11.55 8.16
N LEU A 178 13.20 11.36 8.11
CA LEU A 178 12.30 11.61 9.25
C LEU A 178 12.17 10.41 10.20
N ARG A 179 12.72 9.25 9.80
CA ARG A 179 12.63 7.94 10.47
C ARG A 179 11.21 7.68 10.99
N ARG A 180 10.24 7.81 10.09
CA ARG A 180 8.81 7.59 10.40
C ARG A 180 8.09 6.91 9.24
N PRO A 181 7.07 6.09 9.51
CA PRO A 181 6.21 5.58 8.46
C PRO A 181 5.42 6.74 7.83
N ILE A 182 5.27 6.69 6.51
CA ILE A 182 4.43 7.58 5.71
C ILE A 182 3.52 6.70 4.86
N PHE A 183 2.26 7.09 4.75
CA PHE A 183 1.33 6.46 3.84
C PHE A 183 1.25 7.26 2.54
N ILE A 184 1.64 6.65 1.43
CA ILE A 184 1.56 7.23 0.08
C ILE A 184 0.30 6.66 -0.58
N VAL A 185 -0.65 7.54 -0.86
CA VAL A 185 -1.90 7.19 -1.56
C VAL A 185 -1.64 7.20 -3.06
N PHE A 186 -2.08 6.16 -3.77
CA PHE A 186 -2.02 6.12 -5.23
C PHE A 186 -3.39 5.88 -5.88
N ASP A 187 -4.41 5.44 -5.13
CA ASP A 187 -5.78 5.28 -5.65
C ASP A 187 -6.85 5.47 -4.56
N VAL A 188 -8.09 5.75 -4.95
CA VAL A 188 -9.25 5.97 -4.07
C VAL A 188 -10.38 5.05 -4.49
N LEU A 189 -10.75 4.11 -3.62
CA LEU A 189 -11.76 3.10 -3.94
C LEU A 189 -13.17 3.54 -3.52
N ALA A 190 -13.28 4.29 -2.44
CA ALA A 190 -14.54 4.87 -1.98
C ALA A 190 -14.29 6.20 -1.28
N LEU A 191 -15.20 7.16 -1.47
CA LEU A 191 -15.14 8.46 -0.78
C LEU A 191 -15.91 8.45 0.53
N ASN A 192 -16.95 7.63 0.64
CA ASN A 192 -17.77 7.51 1.84
C ASN A 192 -18.57 6.19 1.82
N THR A 193 -19.53 6.06 2.75
CA THR A 193 -20.40 4.89 2.89
C THR A 193 -21.38 4.67 1.73
N THR A 194 -21.56 5.66 0.84
CA THR A 194 -22.53 5.65 -0.26
C THR A 194 -21.93 5.80 -1.66
N THR A 195 -20.71 6.35 -1.75
CA THR A 195 -20.08 6.74 -3.01
C THR A 195 -18.81 5.91 -3.23
N PRO A 196 -18.92 4.73 -3.87
CA PRO A 196 -17.76 4.01 -4.37
C PRO A 196 -17.24 4.76 -5.62
N VAL A 197 -15.92 4.96 -5.71
CA VAL A 197 -15.28 5.66 -6.84
C VAL A 197 -14.72 4.69 -7.87
N LEU A 198 -14.74 3.38 -7.58
CA LEU A 198 -14.30 2.27 -8.45
C LEU A 198 -14.75 2.43 -9.91
N GLN A 199 -14.00 3.20 -10.69
CA GLN A 199 -13.96 3.17 -12.14
C GLN A 199 -12.79 2.26 -12.51
N LEU A 200 -12.98 0.97 -12.28
CA LEU A 200 -12.14 -0.02 -12.92
C LEU A 200 -12.69 -0.18 -14.36
N PRO A 201 -11.86 0.02 -15.40
CA PRO A 201 -12.26 -0.28 -16.77
C PRO A 201 -12.65 -1.76 -16.96
#